data_AF-A0A524N573-F1
#
_entry.id   AF-A0A524N573-F1
#
_cell.length_a   1.000
_cell.length_b   1.000
_cell.length_c   1.000
_cell.angle_alpha   90.00
_cell.angle_beta   90.00
_cell.angle_gamma   90.00
#
_symmetry.space_group_name_H-M   'P 1'
#
loop_
_entity.id
_entity.type
_entity.pdbx_description
1 polymer ?
#
loop_
_entity_poly.entity_id
_entity_poly.type
_entity_poly.pdbx_seq_one_letter_code
_entity_poly.pdbx_strand_id
1 'polypeptide(L)'
;MYDLEIDRVISEIRERKAGKVLLQLPDGMRPFASQIVDAIENASNAKVFLSGDSCYGACDIALTQAKQLGVDLIVHYGHTPMVKHPEMPVIYVHASIDIDVDKLVEAALPSLRPYGSIGLATTVQHAHQVKEIVEKFKEAGLQVITGKGTGKTPLDAQILGCSYMTAINIKDDVEAYLYIGGGRFHPIGIVMSTGKPVITANPYDGQVSSITEDDLMDVAKRRMAAVTIAKNSHRFGVLLSSKPGQNNLDKAVELQRMLKEQGKEAIMIYMDEIRPEHVNNYSEPEILVNTACPRISIDGINGIDRPMLTINEAEVVLGLRRWEDLWGNAYME
;
A
#
# COMPACT_ATOMS: atom_id res chain seq x y z
N MET A 1 -0.36 2.96 -21.73
CA MET A 1 0.99 2.34 -21.61
C MET A 1 1.72 3.11 -20.53
N TYR A 2 2.54 2.45 -19.71
CA TYR A 2 3.27 3.13 -18.62
C TYR A 2 4.31 4.11 -19.19
N ASP A 3 4.40 5.30 -18.61
CA ASP A 3 5.56 6.18 -18.81
C ASP A 3 6.73 5.65 -17.98
N LEU A 4 7.74 5.10 -18.67
CA LEU A 4 8.92 4.48 -18.05
C LEU A 4 10.05 5.48 -17.79
N GLU A 5 9.94 6.74 -18.23
CA GLU A 5 10.93 7.79 -17.98
C GLU A 5 12.38 7.38 -18.32
N ILE A 6 12.58 6.53 -19.34
CA ILE A 6 13.88 5.89 -19.64
C ILE A 6 15.01 6.92 -19.83
N ASP A 7 14.75 8.01 -20.53
CA ASP A 7 15.74 9.05 -20.77
C ASP A 7 16.18 9.76 -19.48
N ARG A 8 15.23 10.03 -18.58
CA ARG A 8 15.53 10.59 -17.25
C ARG A 8 16.39 9.62 -16.44
N VAL A 9 16.03 8.33 -16.43
CA VAL A 9 16.79 7.28 -15.74
C VAL A 9 18.24 7.23 -16.25
N ILE A 10 18.43 7.26 -17.57
CA ILE A 10 19.77 7.28 -18.19
C ILE A 10 20.54 8.53 -17.80
N SER A 11 19.90 9.72 -17.79
CA SER A 11 20.56 10.97 -17.37
C SER A 11 21.07 10.87 -15.94
N GLU A 12 20.22 10.41 -15.02
CA GLU A 12 20.58 10.28 -13.61
C GLU A 12 21.70 9.25 -13.37
N ILE A 13 21.70 8.13 -14.10
CA ILE A 13 22.79 7.14 -14.05
C ILE A 13 24.12 7.79 -14.47
N ARG A 14 24.12 8.57 -15.55
CA ARG A 14 25.32 9.27 -16.07
C ARG A 14 25.80 10.36 -15.11
N GLU A 15 24.90 11.18 -14.60
CA GLU A 15 25.22 12.27 -13.65
C GLU A 15 25.84 11.74 -12.37
N ARG A 16 25.30 10.62 -11.86
CA ARG A 16 25.80 9.93 -10.66
C ARG A 16 27.05 9.09 -10.93
N LYS A 17 27.42 8.90 -12.21
CA LYS A 17 28.51 8.02 -12.66
C LYS A 17 28.35 6.60 -12.11
N ALA A 18 27.10 6.11 -12.04
CA ALA A 18 26.80 4.79 -11.53
C ALA A 18 27.25 3.72 -12.54
N GLY A 19 28.22 2.89 -12.16
CA GLY A 19 28.74 1.82 -13.02
C GLY A 19 27.98 0.50 -12.86
N LYS A 20 27.34 0.29 -11.71
CA LYS A 20 26.46 -0.85 -11.43
C LYS A 20 25.12 -0.37 -10.93
N VAL A 21 24.04 -0.84 -11.56
CA VAL A 21 22.67 -0.45 -11.25
C VAL A 21 21.84 -1.68 -10.92
N LEU A 22 21.07 -1.63 -9.84
CA LEU A 22 20.04 -2.64 -9.55
C LEU A 22 18.67 -2.12 -10.03
N LEU A 23 18.07 -2.82 -10.98
CA LEU A 23 16.73 -2.57 -11.47
C LEU A 23 15.72 -3.39 -10.67
N GLN A 24 14.77 -2.73 -10.02
CA GLN A 24 13.70 -3.36 -9.27
C GLN A 24 12.34 -3.01 -9.88
N LEU A 25 11.56 -4.04 -10.21
CA LEU A 25 10.28 -3.92 -10.90
C LEU A 25 9.17 -4.63 -10.10
N PRO A 26 7.97 -4.02 -9.98
CA PRO A 26 6.80 -4.74 -9.52
C PRO A 26 6.35 -5.80 -10.54
N ASP A 27 5.55 -6.76 -10.11
CA ASP A 27 5.16 -7.91 -10.92
C ASP A 27 4.51 -7.53 -12.26
N GLY A 28 3.63 -6.51 -12.25
CA GLY A 28 2.98 -6.00 -13.46
C GLY A 28 3.93 -5.39 -14.49
N MET A 29 5.19 -5.10 -14.12
CA MET A 29 6.20 -4.51 -14.99
C MET A 29 7.33 -5.46 -15.37
N ARG A 30 7.43 -6.64 -14.74
CA ARG A 30 8.41 -7.67 -15.11
C ARG A 30 8.39 -8.07 -16.59
N PRO A 31 7.24 -8.08 -17.31
CA PRO A 31 7.24 -8.34 -18.75
C PRO A 31 8.09 -7.34 -19.57
N PHE A 32 8.32 -6.13 -19.07
CA PHE A 32 9.14 -5.11 -19.73
C PHE A 32 10.62 -5.14 -19.29
N ALA A 33 11.00 -6.07 -18.40
CA ALA A 33 12.31 -6.06 -17.75
C ALA A 33 13.47 -6.06 -18.75
N SER A 34 13.48 -6.98 -19.71
CA SER A 34 14.56 -7.09 -20.70
C SER A 34 14.71 -5.80 -21.52
N GLN A 35 13.59 -5.22 -21.96
CA GLN A 35 13.60 -3.96 -22.72
C GLN A 35 14.20 -2.81 -21.91
N ILE A 36 13.85 -2.69 -20.62
CA ILE A 36 14.37 -1.63 -19.75
C ILE A 36 15.87 -1.85 -19.49
N VAL A 37 16.28 -3.09 -19.25
CA VAL A 37 17.71 -3.45 -19.08
C VAL A 37 18.51 -3.06 -20.32
N ASP A 38 18.07 -3.50 -21.50
CA ASP A 38 18.77 -3.21 -22.76
C ASP A 38 18.86 -1.70 -23.03
N ALA A 39 17.78 -0.96 -22.80
CA ALA A 39 17.76 0.49 -23.01
C ALA A 39 18.77 1.20 -22.08
N ILE A 40 18.82 0.81 -20.80
CA ILE A 40 19.74 1.40 -19.83
C ILE A 40 21.19 1.01 -20.14
N GLU A 41 21.50 -0.27 -20.36
CA GLU A 41 22.88 -0.72 -20.59
C GLU A 41 23.46 -0.06 -21.86
N ASN A 42 22.71 -0.04 -22.97
CA ASN A 42 23.16 0.52 -24.24
C ASN A 42 23.42 2.03 -24.19
N ALA A 43 22.64 2.77 -23.40
CA ALA A 43 22.73 4.23 -23.36
C ALA A 43 23.62 4.74 -22.21
N SER A 44 23.75 4.02 -21.11
CA SER A 44 24.49 4.51 -19.93
C SER A 44 25.90 3.91 -19.77
N ASN A 45 26.20 2.79 -20.43
CA ASN A 45 27.37 1.93 -20.17
C ASN A 45 27.44 1.34 -18.75
N ALA A 46 26.38 1.49 -17.94
CA ALA A 46 26.30 0.85 -16.63
C ALA A 46 25.94 -0.64 -16.78
N LYS A 47 26.49 -1.49 -15.91
CA LYS A 47 26.03 -2.88 -15.77
C LYS A 47 24.72 -2.89 -14.98
N VAL A 48 23.68 -3.46 -15.55
CA VAL A 48 22.37 -3.58 -14.90
C VAL A 48 22.18 -4.99 -14.35
N PHE A 49 21.77 -5.07 -13.09
CA PHE A 49 21.31 -6.28 -12.42
C PHE A 49 19.80 -6.17 -12.26
N LEU A 50 19.05 -7.21 -12.64
CA LEU A 50 17.61 -7.28 -12.39
C LEU A 50 17.35 -7.97 -11.05
N SER A 51 16.60 -7.32 -10.15
CA SER A 51 16.12 -7.95 -8.92
C SER A 51 15.14 -9.09 -9.23
N GLY A 52 15.53 -10.32 -8.88
CA GLY A 52 14.69 -11.51 -9.04
C GLY A 52 13.62 -11.70 -7.95
N ASP A 53 13.76 -11.04 -6.81
CA ASP A 53 12.88 -11.19 -5.64
C ASP A 53 11.54 -10.46 -5.84
N SER A 54 10.60 -10.68 -4.91
CA SER A 54 9.32 -9.96 -4.83
C SER A 54 9.53 -8.44 -4.72
N CYS A 55 8.55 -7.67 -5.21
CA CYS A 55 8.54 -6.21 -5.13
C CYS A 55 7.09 -5.73 -5.03
N TYR A 56 6.60 -5.59 -3.80
CA TYR A 56 5.21 -5.19 -3.53
C TYR A 56 5.00 -3.67 -3.47
N GLY A 57 6.08 -2.90 -3.31
CA GLY A 57 5.99 -1.47 -3.02
C GLY A 57 7.35 -0.85 -2.72
N ALA A 58 7.36 0.47 -2.54
CA ALA A 58 8.51 1.19 -1.99
C ALA A 58 8.83 0.83 -0.53
N CYS A 59 7.99 0.01 0.13
CA CYS A 59 8.31 -0.59 1.43
C CYS A 59 9.30 -1.77 1.32
N ASP A 60 9.54 -2.26 0.10
CA ASP A 60 10.26 -3.49 -0.20
C ASP A 60 11.46 -3.21 -1.12
N ILE A 61 12.22 -2.15 -0.83
CA ILE A 61 13.38 -1.81 -1.64
C ILE A 61 14.46 -2.89 -1.43
N ALA A 62 15.07 -3.34 -2.53
CA ALA A 62 16.09 -4.39 -2.55
C ALA A 62 17.47 -3.95 -2.01
N LEU A 63 17.50 -3.34 -0.82
CA LEU A 63 18.72 -2.80 -0.19
C LEU A 63 19.76 -3.91 0.08
N THR A 64 19.32 -5.10 0.51
CA THR A 64 20.21 -6.23 0.79
C THR A 64 20.94 -6.71 -0.46
N GLN A 65 20.21 -6.89 -1.57
CA GLN A 65 20.79 -7.27 -2.86
C GLN A 65 21.75 -6.19 -3.37
N ALA A 66 21.33 -4.92 -3.30
CA ALA A 66 22.15 -3.78 -3.72
C ALA A 66 23.50 -3.75 -2.98
N LYS A 67 23.46 -3.94 -1.65
CA LYS A 67 24.66 -3.99 -0.80
C LYS A 67 25.58 -5.16 -1.14
N GLN A 68 25.03 -6.36 -1.34
CA GLN A 68 25.81 -7.56 -1.66
C GLN A 68 26.47 -7.51 -3.04
N LEU A 69 25.78 -6.95 -4.04
CA LEU A 69 26.31 -6.77 -5.39
C LEU A 69 27.27 -5.57 -5.50
N GLY A 70 27.28 -4.70 -4.47
CA GLY A 70 28.00 -3.44 -4.48
C GLY A 70 27.55 -2.55 -5.63
N VAL A 71 26.23 -2.38 -5.81
CA VAL A 71 25.69 -1.46 -6.81
C VAL A 71 25.77 -0.02 -6.32
N ASP A 72 25.88 0.91 -7.26
CA ASP A 72 25.99 2.34 -6.96
C ASP A 72 24.61 3.00 -6.83
N LEU A 73 23.57 2.36 -7.39
CA LEU A 73 22.25 2.94 -7.58
C LEU A 73 21.17 1.85 -7.72
N ILE A 74 20.02 2.08 -7.09
CA ILE A 74 18.79 1.32 -7.34
C ILE A 74 17.86 2.15 -8.23
N VAL A 75 17.30 1.56 -9.27
CA VAL A 75 16.19 2.12 -10.04
C VAL A 75 14.94 1.32 -9.71
N HIS A 76 13.99 1.96 -9.02
CA HIS A 76 12.77 1.34 -8.52
C HIS A 76 11.54 1.90 -9.25
N TYR A 77 10.78 1.02 -9.89
CA TYR A 77 9.60 1.41 -10.67
C TYR A 77 8.27 1.22 -9.92
N GLY A 78 7.28 2.01 -10.31
CA GLY A 78 5.87 1.84 -9.94
C GLY A 78 5.45 2.43 -8.60
N HIS A 79 6.36 3.08 -7.86
CA HIS A 79 6.07 3.57 -6.51
C HIS A 79 6.78 4.90 -6.21
N THR A 80 6.19 5.67 -5.29
CA THR A 80 6.82 6.87 -4.70
C THR A 80 7.74 6.49 -3.53
N PRO A 81 8.73 7.34 -3.19
CA PRO A 81 9.59 7.11 -2.03
C PRO A 81 8.81 6.86 -0.74
N MET A 82 9.25 5.87 0.05
CA MET A 82 8.67 5.54 1.36
C MET A 82 9.74 5.42 2.46
N VAL A 83 10.84 4.72 2.19
CA VAL A 83 11.91 4.53 3.17
C VAL A 83 12.67 5.84 3.35
N LYS A 84 12.71 6.34 4.59
CA LYS A 84 13.46 7.54 4.95
C LYS A 84 14.95 7.23 4.93
N HIS A 85 15.73 7.99 4.16
CA HIS A 85 17.19 7.86 4.06
C HIS A 85 17.67 6.42 3.75
N PRO A 86 17.38 5.89 2.54
CA PRO A 86 17.92 4.59 2.15
C PRO A 86 19.45 4.58 2.23
N GLU A 87 20.04 3.44 2.60
CA GLU A 87 21.49 3.27 2.77
C GLU A 87 22.29 3.49 1.46
N MET A 88 21.61 3.57 0.32
CA MET A 88 22.18 3.85 -1.00
C MET A 88 21.21 4.70 -1.84
N PRO A 89 21.70 5.38 -2.89
CA PRO A 89 20.85 6.13 -3.80
C PRO A 89 19.76 5.26 -4.44
N VAL A 90 18.54 5.79 -4.47
CA VAL A 90 17.39 5.16 -5.13
C VAL A 90 16.72 6.21 -6.03
N ILE A 91 16.57 5.88 -7.32
CA ILE A 91 15.68 6.61 -8.23
C ILE A 91 14.33 5.92 -8.21
N TYR A 92 13.29 6.71 -8.03
CA TYR A 92 11.91 6.25 -8.14
C TYR A 92 11.32 6.74 -9.47
N VAL A 93 10.77 5.79 -10.22
CA VAL A 93 10.02 6.04 -11.45
C VAL A 93 8.57 5.66 -11.17
N HIS A 94 7.64 6.60 -11.36
CA HIS A 94 6.25 6.39 -10.94
C HIS A 94 5.51 5.38 -11.79
N ALA A 95 5.93 5.19 -13.04
CA ALA A 95 5.19 4.42 -14.04
C ALA A 95 3.75 4.96 -14.18
N SER A 96 3.65 6.26 -14.47
CA SER A 96 2.37 6.93 -14.66
C SER A 96 1.62 6.38 -15.87
N ILE A 97 0.28 6.39 -15.80
CA ILE A 97 -0.59 6.01 -16.92
C ILE A 97 -1.57 7.15 -17.16
N ASP A 98 -1.49 7.73 -18.36
CA ASP A 98 -2.47 8.70 -18.82
C ASP A 98 -3.83 8.04 -18.99
N ILE A 99 -4.84 8.70 -18.42
CA ILE A 99 -6.24 8.33 -18.53
C ILE A 99 -7.00 9.43 -19.27
N ASP A 100 -8.10 9.04 -19.90
CA ASP A 100 -9.04 9.99 -20.52
C ASP A 100 -9.88 10.65 -19.42
N VAL A 101 -9.42 11.81 -18.94
CA VAL A 101 -10.05 12.53 -17.82
C VAL A 101 -11.47 12.96 -18.15
N ASP A 102 -11.73 13.37 -19.38
CA ASP A 102 -13.08 13.77 -19.82
C ASP A 102 -14.06 12.61 -19.72
N LYS A 103 -13.70 11.42 -20.24
CA LYS A 103 -14.54 10.22 -20.10
C LYS A 103 -14.73 9.79 -18.65
N LEU A 104 -13.67 9.88 -17.84
CA LEU A 104 -13.75 9.52 -16.42
C LEU A 104 -14.74 10.44 -15.69
N VAL A 105 -14.65 11.75 -15.94
CA VAL A 105 -15.54 12.74 -15.33
C VAL A 105 -16.97 12.51 -15.78
N GLU A 106 -17.21 12.35 -17.09
CA GLU A 106 -18.53 12.07 -17.65
C GLU A 106 -19.17 10.83 -17.00
N ALA A 107 -18.41 9.74 -16.86
CA ALA A 107 -18.90 8.50 -16.27
C ALA A 107 -19.18 8.61 -14.77
N ALA A 108 -18.32 9.29 -14.01
CA ALA A 108 -18.44 9.38 -12.55
C ALA A 108 -19.44 10.45 -12.08
N LEU A 109 -19.69 11.48 -12.89
CA LEU A 109 -20.51 12.64 -12.53
C LEU A 109 -21.90 12.26 -11.99
N PRO A 110 -22.69 11.36 -12.62
CA PRO A 110 -24.03 11.02 -12.15
C PRO A 110 -24.05 10.43 -10.73
N SER A 111 -23.06 9.62 -10.38
CA SER A 111 -22.93 8.98 -9.06
C SER A 111 -22.45 9.94 -7.97
N LEU A 112 -21.85 11.06 -8.34
CA LEU A 112 -21.30 12.06 -7.41
C LEU A 112 -22.25 13.23 -7.16
N ARG A 113 -23.18 13.53 -8.07
CA ARG A 113 -24.19 14.59 -7.92
C ARG A 113 -25.00 14.60 -6.62
N PRO A 114 -25.28 13.46 -5.95
CA PRO A 114 -25.97 13.46 -4.67
C PRO A 114 -25.19 14.12 -3.52
N TYR A 115 -23.89 14.38 -3.67
CA TYR A 115 -23.02 14.90 -2.62
C TYR A 115 -22.52 16.31 -2.98
N GLY A 116 -22.35 17.15 -1.97
CA GLY A 116 -21.85 18.53 -2.10
C GLY A 116 -20.34 18.59 -2.33
N SER A 117 -19.55 18.15 -1.34
CA SER A 117 -18.08 18.12 -1.40
C SER A 117 -17.54 16.70 -1.51
N ILE A 118 -16.68 16.47 -2.50
CA ILE A 118 -16.09 15.17 -2.81
C ILE A 118 -14.60 15.15 -2.50
N GLY A 119 -14.13 14.19 -1.71
CA GLY A 119 -12.71 13.92 -1.55
C GLY A 119 -12.18 13.07 -2.72
N LEU A 120 -11.04 13.42 -3.29
CA LEU A 120 -10.39 12.61 -4.31
C LEU A 120 -9.25 11.78 -3.71
N ALA A 121 -9.23 10.49 -4.04
CA ALA A 121 -8.17 9.57 -3.69
C ALA A 121 -7.74 8.72 -4.91
N THR A 122 -6.46 8.41 -5.03
CA THR A 122 -5.94 7.54 -6.10
C THR A 122 -4.62 6.88 -5.70
N THR A 123 -4.07 6.05 -6.57
CA THR A 123 -2.72 5.48 -6.43
C THR A 123 -1.71 6.28 -7.26
N VAL A 124 -0.42 6.00 -7.05
CA VAL A 124 0.69 6.71 -7.71
C VAL A 124 0.56 6.79 -9.24
N GLN A 125 0.01 5.74 -9.87
CA GLN A 125 -0.07 5.62 -11.33
C GLN A 125 -0.93 6.72 -11.99
N HIS A 126 -1.87 7.32 -11.25
CA HIS A 126 -2.78 8.36 -11.75
C HIS A 126 -2.59 9.70 -11.03
N ALA A 127 -1.67 9.78 -10.08
CA ALA A 127 -1.47 10.97 -9.24
C ALA A 127 -1.01 12.20 -10.05
N HIS A 128 -0.40 12.01 -11.23
CA HIS A 128 0.06 13.11 -12.09
C HIS A 128 -1.09 13.91 -12.72
N GLN A 129 -2.26 13.30 -12.92
CA GLN A 129 -3.45 13.95 -13.50
C GLN A 129 -4.44 14.48 -12.46
N VAL A 130 -4.14 14.37 -11.15
CA VAL A 130 -5.03 14.82 -10.07
C VAL A 130 -5.48 16.27 -10.24
N LYS A 131 -4.57 17.17 -10.63
CA LYS A 131 -4.89 18.59 -10.85
C LYS A 131 -5.89 18.77 -12.01
N GLU A 132 -5.68 18.07 -13.12
CA GLU A 132 -6.55 18.11 -14.29
C GLU A 132 -7.96 17.59 -13.94
N ILE A 133 -8.03 16.45 -13.22
CA ILE A 133 -9.27 15.84 -12.76
C ILE A 133 -10.07 16.82 -11.89
N VAL A 134 -9.42 17.48 -10.92
CA VAL A 134 -10.07 18.44 -10.03
C VAL A 134 -10.66 19.62 -10.80
N GLU A 135 -9.93 20.20 -11.75
CA GLU A 135 -10.45 21.32 -12.55
C GLU A 135 -11.61 20.87 -13.45
N LYS A 136 -11.55 19.67 -14.05
CA LYS A 136 -12.64 19.15 -14.89
C LYS A 136 -13.93 18.91 -14.11
N PHE A 137 -13.85 18.37 -12.89
CA PHE A 137 -15.04 18.25 -12.03
C PHE A 137 -15.59 19.61 -11.59
N LYS A 138 -14.72 20.58 -11.34
CA LYS A 138 -15.10 21.95 -11.00
C LYS A 138 -15.80 22.65 -12.16
N GLU A 139 -15.33 22.48 -13.39
CA GLU A 139 -16.02 22.93 -14.61
C GLU A 139 -17.41 22.28 -14.75
N ALA A 140 -17.54 21.02 -14.34
CA ALA A 140 -18.82 20.30 -14.29
C ALA A 140 -19.71 20.67 -13.08
N GLY A 141 -19.29 21.63 -12.24
CA GLY A 141 -20.06 22.14 -11.12
C GLY A 141 -19.97 21.34 -9.81
N LEU A 142 -19.00 20.43 -9.68
CA LEU A 142 -18.73 19.69 -8.43
C LEU A 142 -17.47 20.20 -7.72
N GLN A 143 -17.55 20.34 -6.40
CA GLN A 143 -16.40 20.67 -5.57
C GLN A 143 -15.62 19.40 -5.22
N VAL A 144 -14.42 19.26 -5.79
CA VAL A 144 -13.49 18.17 -5.47
C VAL A 144 -12.32 18.69 -4.64
N ILE A 145 -12.06 18.05 -3.51
CA ILE A 145 -11.04 18.38 -2.52
C ILE A 145 -9.97 17.29 -2.53
N THR A 146 -8.70 17.68 -2.48
CA THR A 146 -7.56 16.75 -2.42
C THR A 146 -6.79 16.92 -1.12
N GLY A 147 -6.51 15.79 -0.46
CA GLY A 147 -5.59 15.76 0.66
C GLY A 147 -4.16 15.99 0.21
N LYS A 148 -3.40 16.76 0.98
CA LYS A 148 -2.00 17.05 0.67
C LYS A 148 -1.09 15.87 0.94
N GLY A 149 -0.11 15.69 0.05
CA GLY A 149 0.93 14.67 0.19
C GLY A 149 1.62 14.75 1.55
N THR A 150 1.76 13.62 2.22
CA THR A 150 2.34 13.50 3.56
C THR A 150 2.90 12.09 3.82
N GLY A 151 3.95 12.01 4.63
CA GLY A 151 4.50 10.74 5.11
C GLY A 151 4.85 9.75 3.99
N LYS A 152 4.18 8.59 4.00
CA LYS A 152 4.38 7.50 3.02
C LYS A 152 3.74 7.76 1.65
N THR A 153 2.90 8.79 1.56
CA THR A 153 2.12 9.18 0.36
C THR A 153 2.49 10.61 0.00
N PRO A 154 3.64 10.85 -0.64
CA PRO A 154 4.16 12.21 -0.85
C PRO A 154 3.41 13.03 -1.91
N LEU A 155 2.50 12.43 -2.68
CA LEU A 155 1.72 13.13 -3.70
C LEU A 155 0.29 13.45 -3.20
N ASP A 156 -0.28 14.56 -3.68
CA ASP A 156 -1.65 14.94 -3.38
C ASP A 156 -2.64 13.85 -3.83
N ALA A 157 -3.69 13.60 -3.03
CA ALA A 157 -4.70 12.54 -3.21
C ALA A 157 -4.16 11.10 -3.23
N GLN A 158 -2.84 10.89 -3.10
CA GLN A 158 -2.28 9.55 -3.14
C GLN A 158 -2.59 8.79 -1.85
N ILE A 159 -3.10 7.56 -1.99
CA ILE A 159 -3.23 6.60 -0.91
C ILE A 159 -2.43 5.33 -1.20
N LEU A 160 -2.18 4.55 -0.15
CA LEU A 160 -1.57 3.23 -0.20
C LEU A 160 -2.40 2.27 0.62
N GLY A 161 -2.21 0.97 0.41
CA GLY A 161 -2.88 -0.04 1.24
C GLY A 161 -2.45 -0.06 2.72
N CYS A 162 -1.47 0.76 3.11
CA CYS A 162 -1.01 0.93 4.49
C CYS A 162 -1.00 2.40 4.95
N SER A 163 -1.57 3.32 4.16
CA SER A 163 -1.63 4.76 4.51
C SER A 163 -2.75 5.44 3.74
N TYR A 164 -3.74 5.94 4.48
CA TYR A 164 -4.89 6.67 3.96
C TYR A 164 -4.88 8.15 4.39
N MET A 165 -3.73 8.65 4.86
CA MET A 165 -3.62 9.98 5.48
C MET A 165 -4.11 11.13 4.61
N THR A 166 -3.90 11.07 3.29
CA THR A 166 -4.41 12.10 2.37
C THR A 166 -5.94 12.13 2.39
N ALA A 167 -6.62 10.99 2.45
CA ALA A 167 -8.07 10.94 2.63
C ALA A 167 -8.45 11.38 4.06
N ILE A 168 -7.87 10.76 5.09
CA ILE A 168 -8.20 11.02 6.50
C ILE A 168 -8.11 12.51 6.85
N ASN A 169 -7.08 13.21 6.38
CA ASN A 169 -6.85 14.63 6.70
C ASN A 169 -7.93 15.59 6.16
N ILE A 170 -8.75 15.16 5.20
CA ILE A 170 -9.83 15.96 4.61
C ILE A 170 -11.22 15.40 4.94
N LYS A 171 -11.32 14.37 5.80
CA LYS A 171 -12.57 13.63 6.03
C LYS A 171 -13.71 14.50 6.57
N ASP A 172 -13.38 15.55 7.31
CA ASP A 172 -14.36 16.47 7.90
C ASP A 172 -14.83 17.53 6.90
N ASP A 173 -14.13 17.72 5.78
CA ASP A 173 -14.44 18.70 4.73
C ASP A 173 -15.25 18.08 3.57
N VAL A 174 -15.43 16.75 3.56
CA VAL A 174 -16.04 16.00 2.45
C VAL A 174 -17.22 15.14 2.90
N GLU A 175 -18.20 14.99 2.01
CA GLU A 175 -19.38 14.15 2.23
C GLU A 175 -19.20 12.72 1.70
N ALA A 176 -18.40 12.56 0.63
CA ALA A 176 -18.06 11.27 0.03
C ALA A 176 -16.68 11.34 -0.64
N TYR A 177 -16.15 10.19 -1.04
CA TYR A 177 -14.92 10.09 -1.83
C TYR A 177 -15.16 9.54 -3.23
N LEU A 178 -14.39 10.05 -4.18
CA LEU A 178 -14.10 9.40 -5.45
C LEU A 178 -12.72 8.74 -5.36
N TYR A 179 -12.67 7.42 -5.51
CA TYR A 179 -11.43 6.66 -5.72
C TYR A 179 -11.24 6.39 -7.21
N ILE A 180 -10.08 6.78 -7.75
CA ILE A 180 -9.68 6.47 -9.12
C ILE A 180 -8.63 5.38 -9.11
N GLY A 181 -8.92 4.25 -9.76
CA GLY A 181 -7.99 3.14 -9.91
C GLY A 181 -8.69 1.79 -9.97
N GLY A 182 -7.89 0.74 -10.12
CA GLY A 182 -8.38 -0.64 -10.10
C GLY A 182 -8.53 -1.20 -8.68
N GLY A 183 -9.29 -2.30 -8.58
CA GLY A 183 -9.44 -3.12 -7.37
C GLY A 183 -10.35 -2.51 -6.29
N ARG A 184 -10.72 -3.32 -5.29
CA ARG A 184 -11.61 -2.91 -4.19
C ARG A 184 -10.89 -2.63 -2.87
N PHE A 185 -9.63 -3.05 -2.72
CA PHE A 185 -8.89 -2.91 -1.46
C PHE A 185 -8.79 -1.47 -0.96
N HIS A 186 -8.27 -0.58 -1.80
CA HIS A 186 -8.10 0.83 -1.46
C HIS A 186 -9.43 1.52 -1.11
N PRO A 187 -10.49 1.47 -1.93
CA PRO A 187 -11.73 2.15 -1.60
C PRO A 187 -12.42 1.57 -0.35
N ILE A 188 -12.34 0.25 -0.11
CA ILE A 188 -12.79 -0.34 1.17
C ILE A 188 -12.01 0.25 2.35
N GLY A 189 -10.69 0.37 2.24
CA GLY A 189 -9.85 0.97 3.28
C GLY A 189 -10.14 2.46 3.52
N ILE A 190 -10.56 3.22 2.50
CA ILE A 190 -11.05 4.60 2.69
C ILE A 190 -12.30 4.59 3.58
N VAL A 191 -13.29 3.74 3.28
CA VAL A 191 -14.50 3.64 4.11
C VAL A 191 -14.14 3.24 5.54
N MET A 192 -13.28 2.23 5.71
CA MET A 192 -12.87 1.75 7.04
C MET A 192 -12.09 2.79 7.86
N SER A 193 -11.50 3.80 7.22
CA SER A 193 -10.68 4.83 7.88
C SER A 193 -11.39 6.19 7.99
N THR A 194 -12.46 6.41 7.25
CA THR A 194 -13.14 7.72 7.21
C THR A 194 -14.63 7.64 7.53
N GLY A 195 -15.24 6.46 7.41
CA GLY A 195 -16.68 6.26 7.57
C GLY A 195 -17.53 6.87 6.46
N LYS A 196 -16.91 7.45 5.41
CA LYS A 196 -17.60 8.15 4.34
C LYS A 196 -17.94 7.20 3.17
N PRO A 197 -19.04 7.45 2.44
CA PRO A 197 -19.31 6.77 1.18
C PRO A 197 -18.16 6.90 0.18
N VAL A 198 -17.90 5.85 -0.59
CA VAL A 198 -16.85 5.82 -1.62
C VAL A 198 -17.44 5.35 -2.94
N ILE A 199 -17.31 6.21 -3.95
CA ILE A 199 -17.54 5.90 -5.36
C ILE A 199 -16.19 5.54 -5.97
N THR A 200 -16.14 4.49 -6.78
CA THR A 200 -14.95 4.04 -7.50
C THR A 200 -15.13 4.32 -8.98
N ALA A 201 -14.13 4.91 -9.63
CA ALA A 201 -14.04 4.99 -11.09
C ALA A 201 -12.80 4.23 -11.56
N ASN A 202 -13.02 3.16 -12.32
CA ASN A 202 -11.94 2.36 -12.87
C ASN A 202 -11.53 2.92 -14.26
N PRO A 203 -10.33 3.51 -14.40
CA PRO A 203 -9.92 4.13 -15.65
C PRO A 203 -9.60 3.11 -16.76
N TYR A 204 -9.50 1.82 -16.44
CA TYR A 204 -9.12 0.78 -17.40
C TYR A 204 -10.32 0.25 -18.20
N ASP A 205 -11.50 0.16 -17.58
CA ASP A 205 -12.73 -0.35 -18.18
C ASP A 205 -13.89 0.65 -18.17
N GLY A 206 -13.69 1.82 -17.55
CA GLY A 206 -14.70 2.87 -17.45
C GLY A 206 -15.81 2.58 -16.44
N GLN A 207 -15.72 1.50 -15.67
CA GLN A 207 -16.76 1.14 -14.71
C GLN A 207 -16.77 2.09 -13.52
N VAL A 208 -17.97 2.56 -13.18
CA VAL A 208 -18.25 3.34 -11.97
C VAL A 208 -19.12 2.52 -11.04
N SER A 209 -18.71 2.38 -9.79
CA SER A 209 -19.43 1.60 -8.77
C SER A 209 -19.33 2.26 -7.40
N SER A 210 -20.04 1.75 -6.41
CA SER A 210 -19.90 2.16 -5.02
C SER A 210 -19.39 1.00 -4.16
N ILE A 211 -18.80 1.34 -3.01
CA ILE A 211 -18.59 0.37 -1.93
C ILE A 211 -19.91 0.19 -1.19
N THR A 212 -20.38 -1.04 -1.13
CA THR A 212 -21.68 -1.40 -0.54
C THR A 212 -21.52 -1.84 0.91
N GLU A 213 -22.64 -1.91 1.64
CA GLU A 213 -22.65 -2.48 2.99
C GLU A 213 -22.22 -3.95 2.99
N ASP A 214 -22.57 -4.73 1.96
CA ASP A 214 -22.18 -6.13 1.83
C ASP A 214 -20.66 -6.29 1.71
N ASP A 215 -19.99 -5.44 0.92
CA ASP A 215 -18.53 -5.43 0.81
C ASP A 215 -17.85 -5.21 2.17
N LEU A 216 -18.40 -4.27 2.95
CA LEU A 216 -17.87 -3.92 4.27
C LEU A 216 -18.17 -5.01 5.28
N MET A 217 -19.38 -5.58 5.23
CA MET A 217 -19.85 -6.59 6.16
C MET A 217 -19.02 -7.88 6.04
N ASP A 218 -18.63 -8.27 4.83
CA ASP A 218 -17.77 -9.43 4.62
C ASP A 218 -16.38 -9.25 5.26
N VAL A 219 -15.78 -8.06 5.10
CA VAL A 219 -14.52 -7.73 5.76
C VAL A 219 -14.72 -7.69 7.28
N ALA A 220 -15.71 -6.94 7.77
CA ALA A 220 -16.01 -6.78 9.19
C ALA A 220 -16.20 -8.12 9.91
N LYS A 221 -16.98 -9.04 9.32
CA LYS A 221 -17.22 -10.37 9.87
C LYS A 221 -15.94 -11.17 10.01
N ARG A 222 -15.10 -11.23 8.95
CA ARG A 222 -13.82 -11.95 9.00
C ARG A 222 -12.88 -11.37 10.06
N ARG A 223 -12.79 -10.04 10.14
CA ARG A 223 -11.94 -9.34 11.10
C ARG A 223 -12.40 -9.53 12.54
N MET A 224 -13.69 -9.34 12.81
CA MET A 224 -14.28 -9.57 14.13
C MET A 224 -14.17 -11.03 14.57
N ALA A 225 -14.33 -11.99 13.65
CA ALA A 225 -14.10 -13.39 13.94
C ALA A 225 -12.65 -13.65 14.37
N ALA A 226 -11.66 -13.10 13.66
CA ALA A 226 -10.26 -13.22 14.04
C ALA A 226 -9.97 -12.64 15.43
N VAL A 227 -10.49 -11.44 15.73
CA VAL A 227 -10.39 -10.81 17.06
C VAL A 227 -11.04 -11.67 18.15
N THR A 228 -12.23 -12.21 17.88
CA THR A 228 -12.99 -13.01 18.85
C THR A 228 -12.30 -14.33 19.17
N ILE A 229 -11.78 -15.02 18.15
CA ILE A 229 -10.99 -16.24 18.36
C ILE A 229 -9.74 -15.89 19.17
N ALA A 230 -9.02 -14.84 18.79
CA ALA A 230 -7.77 -14.45 19.45
C ALA A 230 -7.94 -14.09 20.93
N LYS A 231 -9.03 -13.44 21.35
CA LYS A 231 -9.31 -13.17 22.78
C LYS A 231 -9.28 -14.45 23.62
N ASN A 232 -9.71 -15.57 23.05
CA ASN A 232 -9.81 -16.87 23.71
C ASN A 232 -8.59 -17.79 23.46
N SER A 233 -7.62 -17.39 22.63
CA SER A 233 -6.42 -18.18 22.34
C SER A 233 -5.30 -17.95 23.34
N HIS A 234 -4.34 -18.87 23.42
CA HIS A 234 -3.23 -18.79 24.36
C HIS A 234 -1.86 -18.61 23.69
N ARG A 235 -1.67 -19.14 22.47
CA ARG A 235 -0.37 -19.14 21.78
C ARG A 235 -0.39 -18.25 20.55
N PHE A 236 0.52 -17.28 20.54
CA PHE A 236 0.63 -16.25 19.52
C PHE A 236 1.99 -16.29 18.81
N GLY A 237 1.97 -16.03 17.51
CA GLY A 237 3.15 -15.81 16.68
C GLY A 237 3.16 -14.37 16.21
N VAL A 238 4.12 -13.57 16.66
CA VAL A 238 4.28 -12.17 16.24
C VAL A 238 5.18 -12.15 15.01
N LEU A 239 4.61 -11.84 13.85
CA LEU A 239 5.29 -11.80 12.56
C LEU A 239 5.96 -10.44 12.38
N LEU A 240 7.26 -10.46 12.08
CA LEU A 240 8.07 -9.29 11.77
C LEU A 240 8.75 -9.48 10.41
N SER A 241 8.68 -8.47 9.54
CA SER A 241 9.33 -8.49 8.23
C SER A 241 10.71 -7.83 8.25
N SER A 242 11.68 -8.36 7.51
CA SER A 242 12.96 -7.69 7.24
C SER A 242 12.86 -6.58 6.20
N LYS A 243 11.73 -6.46 5.47
CA LYS A 243 11.56 -5.47 4.41
C LYS A 243 11.60 -4.05 4.99
N PRO A 244 12.39 -3.12 4.42
CA PRO A 244 12.74 -1.86 5.09
C PRO A 244 11.56 -0.98 5.53
N GLY A 245 10.49 -0.91 4.72
CA GLY A 245 9.28 -0.14 5.04
C GLY A 245 8.18 -0.93 5.75
N GLN A 246 8.43 -2.20 6.06
CA GLN A 246 7.51 -3.08 6.80
C GLN A 246 8.06 -3.51 8.16
N ASN A 247 9.35 -3.29 8.42
CA ASN A 247 9.98 -3.65 9.68
C ASN A 247 9.48 -2.73 10.81
N ASN A 248 8.64 -3.28 11.68
CA ASN A 248 8.07 -2.59 12.84
C ASN A 248 8.51 -3.26 14.15
N LEU A 249 9.83 -3.41 14.33
CA LEU A 249 10.44 -4.13 15.45
C LEU A 249 9.94 -3.64 16.81
N ASP A 250 9.94 -2.33 17.04
CA ASP A 250 9.54 -1.75 18.33
C ASP A 250 8.10 -2.15 18.69
N LYS A 251 7.18 -2.05 17.73
CA LYS A 251 5.78 -2.44 17.94
C LYS A 251 5.63 -3.95 18.13
N ALA A 252 6.40 -4.76 17.40
CA ALA A 252 6.39 -6.21 17.56
C ALA A 252 6.86 -6.63 18.97
N VAL A 253 7.96 -6.05 19.45
CA VAL A 253 8.48 -6.28 20.81
C VAL A 253 7.48 -5.82 21.87
N GLU A 254 6.87 -4.65 21.69
CA GLU A 254 5.83 -4.14 22.57
C GLU A 254 4.64 -5.12 22.66
N LEU A 255 4.07 -5.52 21.53
CA LEU A 255 2.91 -6.43 21.50
C LEU A 255 3.25 -7.80 22.10
N GLN A 256 4.45 -8.34 21.82
CA GLN A 256 4.90 -9.59 22.42
C GLN A 256 4.97 -9.49 23.95
N ARG A 257 5.54 -8.40 24.48
CA ARG A 257 5.63 -8.17 25.93
C ARG A 257 4.23 -8.12 26.54
N MET A 258 3.31 -7.36 25.95
CA MET A 258 1.95 -7.20 26.47
C MET A 258 1.15 -8.49 26.46
N LEU A 259 1.27 -9.30 25.40
CA LEU A 259 0.67 -10.63 25.35
C LEU A 259 1.17 -11.50 26.51
N LYS A 260 2.48 -11.51 26.77
CA LYS A 260 3.08 -12.25 27.88
C LYS A 260 2.62 -11.76 29.25
N GLU A 261 2.47 -10.46 29.44
CA GLU A 261 1.94 -9.87 30.67
C GLU A 261 0.49 -10.27 30.96
N GLN A 262 -0.29 -10.57 29.92
CA GLN A 262 -1.64 -11.14 30.05
C GLN A 262 -1.65 -12.68 30.15
N GLY A 263 -0.50 -13.31 30.42
CA GLY A 263 -0.38 -14.76 30.59
C GLY A 263 -0.52 -15.55 29.29
N LYS A 264 -0.35 -14.91 28.12
CA LYS A 264 -0.31 -15.60 26.82
C LYS A 264 1.12 -16.02 26.48
N GLU A 265 1.27 -17.07 25.70
CA GLU A 265 2.55 -17.41 25.06
C GLU A 265 2.68 -16.63 23.75
N ALA A 266 3.82 -15.97 23.55
CA ALA A 266 4.06 -15.19 22.34
C ALA A 266 5.51 -15.36 21.84
N ILE A 267 5.68 -15.92 20.65
CA ILE A 267 6.98 -16.07 19.99
C ILE A 267 7.14 -15.03 18.88
N MET A 268 8.38 -14.59 18.64
CA MET A 268 8.71 -13.69 17.54
C MET A 268 9.13 -14.51 16.33
N ILE A 269 8.59 -14.20 15.16
CA ILE A 269 8.94 -14.88 13.91
C ILE A 269 9.38 -13.82 12.91
N TYR A 270 10.69 -13.78 12.65
CA TYR A 270 11.32 -12.82 11.74
C TYR A 270 11.57 -13.46 10.38
N MET A 271 11.10 -12.83 9.31
CA MET A 271 11.23 -13.34 7.93
C MET A 271 11.29 -12.18 6.93
N ASP A 272 11.79 -12.42 5.73
CA ASP A 272 11.68 -11.40 4.68
C ASP A 272 10.27 -11.31 4.13
N GLU A 273 9.79 -12.41 3.57
CA GLU A 273 8.47 -12.52 2.99
C GLU A 273 7.60 -13.49 3.78
N ILE A 274 6.39 -13.04 4.13
CA ILE A 274 5.38 -13.84 4.81
C ILE A 274 4.71 -14.73 3.77
N ARG A 275 5.13 -16.00 3.74
CA ARG A 275 4.65 -17.00 2.80
C ARG A 275 4.06 -18.22 3.53
N PRO A 276 3.02 -18.88 3.00
CA PRO A 276 2.41 -20.05 3.63
C PRO A 276 3.42 -21.15 3.97
N GLU A 277 4.32 -21.44 3.04
CA GLU A 277 5.36 -22.46 3.16
C GLU A 277 6.35 -22.22 4.30
N HIS A 278 6.52 -20.97 4.74
CA HIS A 278 7.38 -20.62 5.88
C HIS A 278 6.56 -20.56 7.16
N VAL A 279 5.43 -19.85 7.12
CA VAL A 279 4.57 -19.61 8.28
C VAL A 279 4.04 -20.93 8.84
N ASN A 280 3.64 -21.87 7.99
CA ASN A 280 3.06 -23.15 8.41
C ASN A 280 4.05 -24.15 9.02
N ASN A 281 5.36 -23.90 8.94
CA ASN A 281 6.35 -24.70 9.67
C ASN A 281 6.33 -24.42 11.19
N TYR A 282 5.69 -23.33 11.61
CA TYR A 282 5.48 -22.98 13.02
C TYR A 282 4.07 -23.37 13.43
N SER A 283 3.89 -24.58 13.94
CA SER A 283 2.55 -25.17 14.20
C SER A 283 1.95 -24.77 15.55
N GLU A 284 2.77 -24.28 16.47
CA GLU A 284 2.41 -24.00 17.85
C GLU A 284 1.54 -22.74 18.00
N PRO A 285 1.77 -21.62 17.28
CA PRO A 285 0.91 -20.46 17.33
C PRO A 285 -0.48 -20.72 16.75
N GLU A 286 -1.50 -20.47 17.57
CA GLU A 286 -2.91 -20.52 17.20
C GLU A 286 -3.31 -19.27 16.41
N ILE A 287 -2.71 -18.13 16.77
CA ILE A 287 -3.00 -16.81 16.21
C ILE A 287 -1.71 -16.15 15.75
N LEU A 288 -1.79 -15.45 14.63
CA LEU A 288 -0.70 -14.65 14.10
C LEU A 288 -0.98 -13.16 14.34
N VAL A 289 0.00 -12.42 14.85
CA VAL A 289 -0.04 -10.95 14.94
C VAL A 289 0.90 -10.42 13.88
N ASN A 290 0.37 -9.79 12.86
CA ASN A 290 1.15 -9.25 11.76
C ASN A 290 1.56 -7.81 12.06
N THR A 291 2.88 -7.59 12.14
CA THR A 291 3.46 -6.25 12.28
C THR A 291 4.12 -5.73 11.01
N ALA A 292 3.99 -6.48 9.90
CA ALA A 292 4.52 -6.14 8.58
C ALA A 292 3.46 -5.39 7.73
N CYS A 293 3.29 -5.75 6.45
CA CYS A 293 2.29 -5.15 5.58
C CYS A 293 0.86 -5.45 6.08
N PRO A 294 0.01 -4.43 6.36
CA PRO A 294 -1.33 -4.66 6.89
C PRO A 294 -2.27 -5.37 5.91
N ARG A 295 -2.00 -5.27 4.59
CA ARG A 295 -2.76 -5.99 3.56
C ARG A 295 -2.75 -7.50 3.79
N ILE A 296 -1.64 -8.04 4.29
CA ILE A 296 -1.47 -9.48 4.51
C ILE A 296 -2.54 -10.00 5.49
N SER A 297 -2.86 -9.23 6.54
CA SER A 297 -3.92 -9.61 7.47
C SER A 297 -5.30 -9.46 6.86
N ILE A 298 -5.55 -8.36 6.14
CA ILE A 298 -6.90 -7.98 5.67
C ILE A 298 -7.34 -8.82 4.47
N ASP A 299 -6.46 -8.95 3.46
CA ASP A 299 -6.67 -9.79 2.27
C ASP A 299 -6.54 -11.27 2.62
N GLY A 300 -5.70 -11.59 3.61
CA GLY A 300 -5.29 -12.97 3.88
C GLY A 300 -4.28 -13.46 2.85
N ILE A 301 -3.71 -14.64 3.10
CA ILE A 301 -2.84 -15.34 2.17
C ILE A 301 -3.39 -16.76 2.01
N ASN A 302 -3.64 -17.17 0.77
CA ASN A 302 -4.08 -18.52 0.48
C ASN A 302 -3.08 -19.54 1.05
N GLY A 303 -3.58 -20.52 1.81
CA GLY A 303 -2.76 -21.51 2.50
C GLY A 303 -2.33 -21.14 3.92
N ILE A 304 -2.64 -19.92 4.41
CA ILE A 304 -2.54 -19.60 5.84
C ILE A 304 -3.95 -19.46 6.40
N ASP A 305 -4.45 -20.55 6.99
CA ASP A 305 -5.83 -20.60 7.52
C ASP A 305 -5.93 -20.09 8.97
N ARG A 306 -4.79 -19.86 9.63
CA ARG A 306 -4.76 -19.34 10.99
C ARG A 306 -5.25 -17.89 11.02
N PRO A 307 -6.08 -17.50 12.00
CA PRO A 307 -6.47 -16.11 12.19
C PRO A 307 -5.24 -15.22 12.33
N MET A 308 -5.21 -14.15 11.53
CA MET A 308 -4.12 -13.19 11.54
C MET A 308 -4.66 -11.81 11.85
N LEU A 309 -4.16 -11.21 12.92
CA LEU A 309 -4.50 -9.86 13.38
C LEU A 309 -3.57 -8.83 12.75
N THR A 310 -4.12 -7.65 12.47
CA THR A 310 -3.34 -6.41 12.34
C THR A 310 -2.86 -5.94 13.71
N ILE A 311 -1.97 -4.95 13.73
CA ILE A 311 -1.53 -4.27 14.98
C ILE A 311 -2.74 -3.75 15.76
N ASN A 312 -3.64 -3.01 15.09
CA ASN A 312 -4.78 -2.38 15.75
C ASN A 312 -5.78 -3.40 16.31
N GLU A 313 -5.95 -4.55 15.65
CA GLU A 313 -6.77 -5.64 16.18
C GLU A 313 -6.12 -6.35 17.36
N ALA A 314 -4.78 -6.48 17.37
CA ALA A 314 -4.05 -6.99 18.53
C ALA A 314 -4.22 -6.04 19.72
N GLU A 315 -4.24 -4.72 19.51
CA GLU A 315 -4.56 -3.74 20.56
C GLU A 315 -5.98 -3.91 21.11
N VAL A 316 -6.97 -4.27 20.27
CA VAL A 316 -8.32 -4.61 20.72
C VAL A 316 -8.35 -5.90 21.55
N VAL A 317 -7.56 -6.92 21.16
CA VAL A 317 -7.42 -8.16 21.94
C VAL A 317 -6.79 -7.88 23.31
N LEU A 318 -5.80 -6.98 23.36
CA LEU A 318 -5.11 -6.57 24.58
C LEU A 318 -5.93 -5.59 25.45
N GLY A 319 -7.08 -5.11 24.97
CA GLY A 319 -7.94 -4.16 25.69
C GLY A 319 -7.46 -2.71 25.68
N LEU A 320 -6.55 -2.35 24.77
CA LEU A 320 -6.04 -0.98 24.62
C LEU A 320 -6.96 -0.07 23.82
N ARG A 321 -7.79 -0.67 22.97
CA ARG A 321 -8.75 0.03 22.12
C ARG A 321 -10.04 -0.79 22.05
N ARG A 322 -11.18 -0.13 21.86
CA ARG A 322 -12.44 -0.82 21.57
C ARG A 322 -12.59 -1.00 20.06
N TRP A 323 -13.32 -2.03 19.65
CA TRP A 323 -13.54 -2.31 18.23
C TRP A 323 -14.29 -1.17 17.53
N GLU A 324 -15.23 -0.57 18.24
CA GLU A 324 -16.10 0.52 17.77
C GLU A 324 -15.30 1.81 17.51
N ASP A 325 -14.18 2.00 18.22
CA ASP A 325 -13.28 3.12 18.00
C ASP A 325 -12.39 2.90 16.75
N LEU A 326 -12.29 1.65 16.28
CA LEU A 326 -11.46 1.27 15.13
C LEU A 326 -12.26 1.32 13.82
N TRP A 327 -13.34 0.54 13.75
CA TRP A 327 -14.04 0.28 12.51
C TRP A 327 -14.78 1.53 12.00
N GLY A 328 -14.45 1.97 10.78
CA GLY A 328 -15.07 3.15 10.16
C GLY A 328 -14.52 4.49 10.65
N ASN A 329 -13.50 4.49 11.50
CA ASN A 329 -12.96 5.72 12.10
C ASN A 329 -11.44 5.84 11.97
N ALA A 330 -10.72 4.76 12.27
CA ALA A 330 -9.26 4.78 12.44
C ALA A 330 -8.64 3.40 12.15
N TYR A 331 -9.29 2.58 11.31
CA TYR A 331 -8.88 1.18 11.15
C TYR A 331 -7.46 1.04 10.59
N MET A 332 -7.09 1.91 9.65
CA MET A 332 -5.77 1.94 9.01
C MET A 332 -4.88 3.09 9.51
N GLU A 333 -5.26 3.74 10.62
CA GLU A 333 -4.42 4.72 11.33
C GLU A 333 -3.38 4.02 12.21
#